data_AF-A0A6J6IB71-F1
#
_entry.id   AF-A0A6J6IB71-F1
#
_cell.length_a   1.000
_cell.length_b   1.000
_cell.length_c   1.000
_cell.angle_alpha   90.00
_cell.angle_beta   90.00
_cell.angle_gamma   90.00
#
_symmetry.space_group_name_H-M   'P 1'
#
loop_
_entity.id
_entity.type
_entity.pdbx_description
1 polymer ?
#
loop_
_entity_poly.entity_id
_entity_poly.type
_entity_poly.pdbx_seq_one_letter_code
_entity_poly.pdbx_strand_id
1 'polypeptide(L)'
;MLAFIGSDTLIAHNAPFDMGVLRATAAHINSPLPQLTYACSLAISRKTYNLESYRLNAVAYAIGHEEFDHHDALADSDACARIIIHAADRHGAEDLGELLKATKQVLKPLLG
;
A
#
# COMPACT_ATOMS: atom_id res chain seq x y z
N MET A 1 3.75 -16.90 5.04
CA MET A 1 3.28 -15.51 4.95
C MET A 1 3.59 -14.74 6.23
N LEU A 2 2.94 -14.97 7.37
CA LEU A 2 3.16 -14.17 8.59
C LEU A 2 4.61 -14.21 9.10
N ALA A 3 5.27 -15.37 9.05
CA ALA A 3 6.70 -15.49 9.38
C ALA A 3 7.63 -14.77 8.39
N PHE A 4 7.19 -14.57 7.15
CA PHE A 4 7.95 -13.82 6.13
C PHE A 4 7.77 -12.31 6.33
N ILE A 5 6.55 -11.86 6.60
CA ILE A 5 6.24 -10.45 6.87
C ILE A 5 6.93 -9.99 8.16
N GLY A 6 6.97 -10.82 9.20
CA GLY A 6 7.61 -10.46 10.46
C GLY A 6 7.01 -9.19 11.06
N SER A 7 7.84 -8.16 11.22
CA SER A 7 7.48 -6.82 11.71
C SER A 7 7.38 -5.77 10.61
N ASP A 8 7.48 -6.16 9.34
CA ASP A 8 7.47 -5.22 8.23
C ASP A 8 6.11 -4.52 8.09
N THR A 9 6.18 -3.27 7.63
CA THR A 9 4.98 -2.50 7.31
C THR A 9 4.35 -3.00 6.01
N LEU A 10 3.05 -3.25 6.05
CA LEU A 10 2.28 -3.62 4.86
C LEU A 10 1.90 -2.39 4.03
N ILE A 11 1.98 -2.52 2.72
CA ILE A 11 1.48 -1.53 1.76
C ILE A 11 0.47 -2.20 0.85
N ALA A 12 -0.67 -1.55 0.66
CA ALA A 12 -1.66 -1.97 -0.33
C ALA A 12 -2.37 -0.76 -0.95
N HIS A 13 -2.90 -0.94 -2.15
CA HIS A 13 -3.72 0.07 -2.80
C HIS A 13 -5.17 -0.09 -2.37
N ASN A 14 -5.75 0.97 -1.80
CA ASN A 14 -7.01 0.86 -1.07
C ASN A 14 -6.93 -0.13 0.11
N ALA A 15 -5.81 -0.07 0.86
CA ALA A 15 -5.46 -1.00 1.93
C ALA A 15 -6.58 -1.40 2.93
N PRO A 16 -7.54 -0.53 3.32
CA PRO A 16 -8.64 -0.98 4.20
C PRO A 16 -9.39 -2.22 3.69
N PHE A 17 -9.48 -2.41 2.37
CA PHE A 17 -10.08 -3.60 1.77
C PHE A 17 -9.26 -4.86 2.06
N ASP A 18 -7.98 -4.89 1.68
CA ASP A 18 -7.09 -6.04 1.86
C ASP A 18 -6.93 -6.40 3.34
N MET A 19 -6.78 -5.39 4.20
CA MET A 19 -6.67 -5.60 5.64
C MET A 19 -7.97 -6.16 6.23
N GLY A 20 -9.12 -5.81 5.65
CA GLY A 20 -10.42 -6.38 6.01
C GLY A 20 -10.51 -7.86 5.65
N VAL A 21 -10.09 -8.24 4.45
CA VAL A 21 -10.02 -9.65 4.01
C VAL A 21 -9.07 -10.43 4.92
N LEU A 22 -7.86 -9.91 5.17
CA LEU A 22 -6.86 -10.57 6.03
C LEU A 22 -7.41 -10.84 7.44
N ARG A 23 -8.07 -9.85 8.06
CA ARG A 23 -8.73 -10.03 9.37
C ARG A 23 -9.84 -11.07 9.33
N ALA A 24 -10.72 -11.00 8.33
CA ALA A 24 -11.85 -11.92 8.21
C ALA A 24 -11.38 -13.37 8.00
N THR A 25 -10.39 -13.58 7.13
CA THR A 25 -9.79 -14.90 6.88
C THR A 25 -9.11 -15.44 8.13
N ALA A 26 -8.32 -14.63 8.84
CA ALA A 26 -7.66 -15.04 10.08
C ALA A 26 -8.67 -15.44 11.16
N ALA A 27 -9.75 -14.66 11.33
CA ALA A 27 -10.85 -14.98 12.23
C ALA A 27 -11.55 -16.29 11.83
N HIS A 28 -11.81 -16.49 10.53
CA HIS A 28 -12.48 -17.69 10.02
C HIS A 28 -11.69 -18.97 10.32
N ILE A 29 -10.36 -18.93 10.25
CA ILE A 29 -9.49 -20.08 10.53
C ILE A 29 -8.99 -20.13 11.98
N ASN A 30 -9.48 -19.24 12.86
CA ASN A 30 -9.01 -19.09 14.25
C ASN A 30 -7.48 -18.90 14.37
N SER A 31 -6.87 -18.20 13.40
CA SER A 31 -5.44 -17.87 13.44
C SER A 31 -5.25 -16.48 14.05
N PRO A 32 -4.33 -16.31 15.01
CA PRO A 32 -3.94 -14.98 15.46
C PRO A 32 -3.24 -14.23 14.33
N LEU A 33 -3.43 -12.91 14.29
CA LEU A 33 -2.63 -12.00 13.49
C LEU A 33 -1.60 -11.30 14.39
N PRO A 34 -0.35 -11.10 13.91
CA PRO A 34 0.61 -10.28 14.62
C PRO A 34 0.20 -8.81 14.62
N GLN A 35 0.82 -8.02 15.50
CA GLN A 35 0.64 -6.57 15.54
C GLN A 35 1.35 -5.92 14.33
N LEU A 36 0.68 -5.96 13.18
CA LEU A 36 1.15 -5.35 11.94
C LEU A 36 0.65 -3.92 11.83
N THR A 37 1.41 -3.12 11.10
CA THR A 37 1.00 -1.79 10.66
C THR A 37 0.93 -1.75 9.14
N TYR A 38 0.10 -0.84 8.62
CA TYR A 38 -0.03 -0.65 7.18
C TYR A 38 -0.16 0.81 6.77
N ALA A 39 0.20 1.10 5.52
CA ALA A 39 -0.10 2.34 4.83
C ALA A 39 -0.78 2.08 3.48
N CYS A 40 -1.42 3.12 2.94
CA CYS A 40 -2.29 3.00 1.76
C CYS A 40 -1.72 3.83 0.60
N SER A 41 -1.26 3.14 -0.46
CA SER A 41 -0.71 3.81 -1.65
C SER A 41 -1.74 4.71 -2.35
N LEU A 42 -3.03 4.36 -2.31
CA LEU A 42 -4.13 5.22 -2.79
C LEU A 42 -4.20 6.56 -2.03
N ALA A 43 -4.10 6.52 -0.70
CA ALA A 43 -4.19 7.74 0.12
C ALA A 43 -2.97 8.64 -0.11
N ILE A 44 -1.78 8.06 -0.20
CA ILE A 44 -0.53 8.75 -0.56
C ILE A 44 -0.63 9.34 -1.96
N SER A 45 -1.16 8.60 -2.94
CA SER A 45 -1.33 9.04 -4.33
C SER A 45 -2.22 10.28 -4.43
N ARG A 46 -3.34 10.31 -3.69
CA ARG A 46 -4.25 11.47 -3.64
C ARG A 46 -3.62 12.75 -3.05
N LYS A 47 -2.48 12.63 -2.39
CA LYS A 47 -1.70 13.74 -1.82
C LYS A 47 -0.47 14.10 -2.64
N THR A 48 -0.17 13.30 -3.66
CA THR A 48 1.07 13.37 -4.43
C THR A 48 0.82 13.77 -5.89
N TYR A 49 -0.27 13.28 -6.47
CA TYR A 49 -0.61 13.46 -7.87
C TYR A 49 -1.92 14.24 -8.03
N ASN A 50 -2.16 14.77 -9.23
CA ASN A 50 -3.43 15.38 -9.62
C ASN A 50 -3.97 14.62 -10.84
N LEU A 51 -4.72 13.55 -10.59
CA LEU A 51 -5.23 12.63 -11.61
C LEU A 51 -6.76 12.59 -11.62
N GLU A 52 -7.35 12.28 -12.78
CA GLU A 52 -8.79 12.07 -12.93
C GLU A 52 -9.27 10.80 -12.21
N SER A 53 -8.41 9.79 -12.11
CA SER A 53 -8.66 8.53 -11.42
C SER A 53 -7.45 8.14 -10.58
N TYR A 54 -7.72 7.53 -9.44
CA TYR A 54 -6.69 6.98 -8.56
C TYR A 54 -6.81 5.47 -8.41
N ARG A 55 -7.44 4.77 -9.37
CA ARG A 55 -7.35 3.30 -9.42
C ARG A 55 -5.89 2.89 -9.60
N LEU A 56 -5.52 1.71 -9.11
CA LEU A 56 -4.13 1.23 -9.12
C LEU A 56 -3.48 1.38 -10.50
N ASN A 57 -4.13 0.86 -11.54
CA ASN A 57 -3.67 0.94 -12.92
C ASN A 57 -3.53 2.38 -13.43
N ALA A 58 -4.43 3.28 -13.06
CA ALA A 58 -4.37 4.69 -13.47
C ALA A 58 -3.18 5.42 -12.82
N VAL A 59 -2.89 5.15 -11.54
CA VAL A 59 -1.73 5.72 -10.87
C VAL A 59 -0.43 5.11 -11.41
N ALA A 60 -0.40 3.79 -11.63
CA ALA A 60 0.73 3.09 -12.23
C ALA A 60 1.07 3.67 -13.62
N TYR A 61 0.07 3.84 -14.48
CA TYR A 61 0.23 4.48 -15.78
C TYR A 61 0.79 5.91 -15.66
N ALA A 62 0.26 6.70 -14.71
CA ALA A 62 0.70 8.07 -14.50
C ALA A 62 2.17 8.20 -14.04
N ILE A 63 2.77 7.14 -13.50
CA ILE A 63 4.19 7.09 -13.11
C ILE A 63 5.07 6.37 -14.16
N GLY A 64 4.53 6.08 -15.36
CA GLY A 64 5.25 5.41 -16.44
C GLY A 64 5.31 3.88 -16.32
N HIS A 65 4.43 3.27 -15.53
CA HIS A 65 4.29 1.81 -15.43
C HIS A 65 3.03 1.36 -16.19
N GLU A 66 3.18 1.17 -17.50
CA GLU A 66 2.07 1.13 -18.46
C GLU A 66 1.50 -0.27 -18.72
N GLU A 67 2.29 -1.32 -18.55
CA GLU A 67 1.88 -2.71 -18.83
C GLU A 67 2.29 -3.64 -17.67
N PHE A 68 1.31 -3.99 -16.84
CA PHE A 68 1.44 -5.09 -15.89
C PHE A 68 0.15 -5.91 -15.92
N ASP A 69 0.27 -7.19 -15.60
CA ASP A 69 -0.86 -8.12 -15.59
C ASP A 69 -1.80 -7.76 -14.43
N HIS A 70 -2.70 -6.82 -14.69
CA HIS A 70 -3.65 -6.31 -13.70
C HIS A 70 -4.58 -7.45 -13.27
N HIS A 71 -4.72 -7.66 -11.96
CA HIS A 71 -5.37 -8.82 -11.30
C HIS A 71 -4.48 -10.01 -10.98
N ASP A 72 -3.20 -9.99 -11.34
CA ASP A 72 -2.21 -10.84 -10.67
C ASP A 72 -1.77 -10.19 -9.35
N ALA A 73 -1.88 -10.92 -8.25
CA ALA A 73 -1.61 -10.37 -6.92
C ALA A 73 -0.16 -9.91 -6.74
N LEU A 74 0.80 -10.56 -7.43
CA LEU A 74 2.20 -10.17 -7.41
C LEU A 74 2.41 -8.90 -8.23
N ALA A 75 1.80 -8.80 -9.42
CA ALA A 75 1.87 -7.62 -10.26
C ALA A 75 1.21 -6.39 -9.59
N ASP A 76 0.05 -6.55 -8.95
CA ASP A 76 -0.61 -5.48 -8.20
C ASP A 76 0.25 -5.02 -6.99
N SER A 77 0.98 -5.95 -6.36
CA SER A 77 1.92 -5.62 -5.25
C SER A 77 3.16 -4.88 -5.75
N ASP A 78 3.72 -5.25 -6.90
CA ASP A 78 4.82 -4.55 -7.55
C ASP A 78 4.41 -3.11 -7.95
N ALA A 79 3.24 -2.95 -8.56
CA ALA A 79 2.68 -1.64 -8.89
C ALA A 79 2.50 -0.77 -7.64
N CYS A 80 2.01 -1.34 -6.52
CA CYS A 80 1.95 -0.64 -5.24
C CYS A 80 3.32 -0.13 -4.79
N ALA A 81 4.35 -0.97 -4.84
CA ALA A 81 5.70 -0.62 -4.41
C ALA A 81 6.28 0.51 -5.27
N ARG A 82 6.15 0.42 -6.60
CA ARG A 82 6.59 1.46 -7.54
C ARG A 82 5.92 2.80 -7.28
N ILE A 83 4.62 2.81 -6.98
CA ILE A 83 3.87 4.03 -6.63
C ILE A 83 4.43 4.68 -5.37
N ILE A 84 4.77 3.89 -4.35
CA ILE A 84 5.37 4.40 -3.11
C ILE A 84 6.76 4.97 -3.36
N ILE A 85 7.62 4.26 -4.09
CA ILE A 85 8.98 4.71 -4.41
C ILE A 85 8.93 6.02 -5.21
N HIS A 86 8.12 6.06 -6.27
CA HIS A 86 7.97 7.28 -7.07
C HIS A 86 7.38 8.44 -6.25
N ALA A 87 6.46 8.17 -5.31
CA ALA A 87 5.94 9.20 -4.42
C ALA A 87 7.03 9.69 -3.45
N ALA A 88 7.87 8.82 -2.91
CA ALA A 88 9.00 9.18 -2.06
C ALA A 88 9.97 10.12 -2.80
N ASP A 89 10.37 9.74 -4.02
CA ASP A 89 11.25 10.56 -4.87
C ASP A 89 10.66 11.95 -5.12
N ARG A 90 9.36 12.03 -5.42
CA ARG A 90 8.67 13.31 -5.69
C ARG A 90 8.62 14.24 -4.47
N HIS A 91 8.57 13.68 -3.26
CA HIS A 91 8.57 14.44 -2.01
C HIS A 91 9.98 14.62 -1.42
N GLY A 92 11.02 14.05 -2.05
CA GLY A 92 12.37 14.04 -1.52
C GLY A 92 12.48 13.32 -0.17
N ALA A 93 11.67 12.28 0.03
CA ALA A 93 11.68 11.47 1.25
C ALA A 93 12.65 10.29 1.10
N GLU A 94 13.52 10.09 2.08
CA GLU A 94 14.51 8.99 2.08
C GLU A 94 13.95 7.69 2.67
N ASP A 95 12.85 7.78 3.43
CA ASP A 95 12.17 6.64 4.01
C ASP A 95 10.63 6.79 4.01
N LEU A 96 9.95 5.70 4.40
CA LEU A 96 8.49 5.66 4.46
C LEU A 96 7.93 6.65 5.50
N GLY A 97 8.62 6.86 6.63
CA GLY A 97 8.18 7.79 7.68
C GLY A 97 8.14 9.23 7.19
N GLU A 98 9.18 9.65 6.48
CA GLU A 98 9.25 10.96 5.83
C GLU A 98 8.17 11.14 4.77
N LEU A 99 7.94 10.12 3.93
CA LEU A 99 6.87 10.15 2.93
C LEU A 99 5.48 10.28 3.58
N LEU A 100 5.22 9.53 4.66
CA LEU A 100 3.96 9.61 5.39
C LEU A 100 3.75 11.02 5.97
N LYS A 101 4.79 11.62 6.55
CA LYS A 101 4.74 13.00 7.04
C LYS A 101 4.45 14.00 5.93
N ALA A 102 5.17 13.91 4.80
CA ALA A 102 4.99 14.79 3.64
C ALA A 102 3.56 14.70 3.06
N THR A 103 2.98 13.50 3.07
CA THR A 103 1.62 13.25 2.54
C THR A 103 0.52 13.32 3.60
N LYS A 104 0.84 13.74 4.83
CA LYS A 104 -0.10 13.82 5.97
C LYS A 104 -0.84 12.50 6.21
N GLN A 105 -0.15 11.39 6.02
CA GLN A 105 -0.61 10.04 6.32
C GLN A 105 0.07 9.52 7.59
N VAL A 106 -0.49 8.46 8.16
CA VAL A 106 0.07 7.78 9.33
C VAL A 106 -0.01 6.28 9.12
N LEU A 107 0.90 5.54 9.76
CA LEU A 107 0.77 4.09 9.87
C LEU A 107 -0.50 3.75 10.65
N LYS A 108 -1.27 2.81 10.13
CA LYS A 108 -2.50 2.32 10.76
C LYS A 108 -2.24 0.94 11.36
N PRO A 109 -2.74 0.65 12.57
CA PRO A 109 -2.67 -0.70 13.10
C PRO A 109 -3.60 -1.63 12.31
N LEU A 110 -3.15 -2.84 12.00
CA LEU A 110 -3.99 -3.88 11.40
C LEU A 110 -5.09 -4.34 12.37
N LEU A 111 -4.72 -4.41 13.65
CA LEU A 111 -5.58 -4.79 14.76
C LEU A 111 -5.97 -3.51 15.51
N GLY A 112 -7.21 -3.06 15.34
CA GLY A 112 -7.73 -1.82 15.93
C GLY A 112 -9.17 -1.59 15.53
#